data_AF-A0A947WQB8-F1
#
_entry.id   AF-A0A947WQB8-F1
#
_cell.length_a   1.000
_cell.length_b   1.000
_cell.length_c   1.000
_cell.angle_alpha   90.00
_cell.angle_beta   90.00
_cell.angle_gamma   90.00
#
_symmetry.space_group_name_H-M   'P 1'
#
loop_
_entity.id
_entity.type
_entity.pdbx_description
1 polymer ?
#
loop_
_entity_poly.entity_id
_entity_poly.type
_entity_poly.pdbx_seq_one_letter_code
_entity_poly.pdbx_strand_id
1 'polypeptide(L)'
;MNKKIVAEAKKDLILIRSTYSDSLNIGFDNWRGYRFIFDTSDVRNCKNDCPNCPLYVSIKKSQSKFGFIKATQEDKKIFGPQNQLNCKTLAQYSQCYTNFITTKINSYQEMKEELTLITGFKVLYSKNGQESKIETDFKQGIIRKAEKILDNKKRKWLQEIKNR
;
A
#
# COMPACT_ATOMS: atom_id res chain seq x y z
N MET A 1 -2.26 13.14 5.10
CA MET A 1 -1.81 13.17 3.69
C MET A 1 -2.12 14.51 3.06
N ASN A 2 -1.23 15.05 2.23
CA ASN A 2 -1.42 16.38 1.61
C ASN A 2 -2.59 16.38 0.61
N LYS A 3 -3.56 17.29 0.79
CA LYS A 3 -4.77 17.39 -0.07
C LYS A 3 -4.44 17.64 -1.55
N LYS A 4 -3.43 18.46 -1.84
CA LYS A 4 -2.98 18.76 -3.21
C LYS A 4 -2.47 17.50 -3.89
N ILE A 5 -1.64 16.72 -3.21
CA ILE A 5 -1.10 15.46 -3.74
C ILE A 5 -2.22 14.43 -3.98
N VAL A 6 -3.19 14.33 -3.08
CA VAL A 6 -4.35 13.44 -3.28
C VAL A 6 -5.16 13.87 -4.51
N ALA A 7 -5.35 15.18 -4.72
CA ALA A 7 -6.05 15.67 -5.91
C ALA A 7 -5.28 15.36 -7.21
N GLU A 8 -3.95 15.49 -7.20
CA GLU A 8 -3.10 15.09 -8.32
C GLU A 8 -3.19 13.58 -8.57
N ALA A 9 -3.13 12.76 -7.51
CA ALA A 9 -3.29 11.31 -7.62
C ALA A 9 -4.65 10.92 -8.19
N LYS A 10 -5.74 11.60 -7.82
CA LYS A 10 -7.05 11.35 -8.42
C LYS A 10 -7.09 11.66 -9.93
N LYS A 11 -6.41 12.72 -10.38
CA LYS A 11 -6.30 13.05 -11.80
C LYS A 11 -5.52 11.97 -12.56
N ASP A 12 -4.38 11.54 -12.01
CA ASP A 12 -3.58 10.45 -12.57
C ASP A 12 -4.36 9.15 -12.64
N LEU A 13 -5.16 8.85 -11.61
CA LEU A 13 -5.98 7.64 -11.57
C LEU A 13 -7.04 7.63 -12.68
N ILE A 14 -7.61 8.77 -13.05
CA ILE A 14 -8.54 8.86 -14.19
C ILE A 14 -7.84 8.47 -15.48
N LEU A 15 -6.61 8.94 -15.71
CA LEU A 15 -5.78 8.59 -16.87
C LEU A 15 -5.41 7.10 -16.90
N ILE A 16 -5.09 6.53 -15.74
CA ILE A 16 -4.83 5.10 -15.62
C ILE A 16 -6.08 4.30 -16.00
N ARG A 17 -7.24 4.69 -15.45
CA ARG A 17 -8.50 3.97 -15.66
C ARG A 17 -9.04 4.07 -17.09
N SER A 18 -8.68 5.11 -17.85
CA SER A 18 -9.02 5.19 -19.27
C SER A 18 -8.22 4.20 -20.14
N THR A 19 -7.09 3.71 -19.63
CA THR A 19 -6.20 2.77 -20.35
C THR A 19 -6.15 1.38 -19.72
N TYR A 20 -6.77 1.19 -18.55
CA TYR A 20 -6.78 -0.07 -17.81
C TYR A 20 -8.08 -0.23 -17.00
N SER A 21 -8.93 -1.19 -17.38
CA SER A 21 -10.26 -1.38 -16.80
C SER A 21 -10.33 -2.39 -15.65
N ASP A 22 -9.34 -3.28 -15.49
CA ASP A 22 -9.37 -4.38 -14.52
C ASP A 22 -8.91 -3.98 -13.09
N SER A 23 -9.13 -2.73 -12.72
CA SER A 23 -8.82 -2.27 -11.36
C SER A 23 -9.88 -2.78 -10.38
N LEU A 24 -9.47 -3.52 -9.34
CA LEU A 24 -10.36 -3.93 -8.24
C LEU A 24 -10.36 -2.88 -7.15
N ASN A 25 -9.18 -2.57 -6.59
CA ASN A 25 -8.98 -1.47 -5.64
C ASN A 25 -7.64 -0.78 -5.91
N ILE A 26 -7.61 0.55 -5.79
CA ILE A 26 -6.38 1.33 -5.90
C ILE A 26 -6.13 2.06 -4.58
N GLY A 27 -5.09 1.62 -3.88
CA GLY A 27 -4.57 2.28 -2.69
C GLY A 27 -3.62 3.42 -3.05
N PHE A 28 -3.35 4.30 -2.09
CA PHE A 28 -2.40 5.38 -2.20
C PHE A 28 -1.74 5.63 -0.85
N ASP A 29 -0.42 5.62 -0.85
CA ASP A 29 0.39 5.76 0.36
C ASP A 29 1.64 6.62 0.08
N ASN A 30 2.43 6.89 1.12
CA ASN A 30 3.66 7.67 1.03
C ASN A 30 4.87 7.01 1.71
N TRP A 31 4.85 5.70 1.96
CA TRP A 31 5.91 4.99 2.70
C TRP A 31 7.32 5.14 2.08
N ARG A 32 7.43 5.09 0.75
CA ARG A 32 8.67 5.41 0.00
C ARG A 32 8.41 6.44 -1.09
N GLY A 33 7.79 7.54 -0.68
CA GLY A 33 7.22 8.52 -1.59
C GLY A 33 5.82 8.10 -2.05
N TYR A 34 5.11 9.07 -2.62
CA TYR A 34 3.73 8.91 -3.04
C TYR A 34 3.62 7.90 -4.18
N ARG A 35 2.78 6.88 -4.00
CA ARG A 35 2.56 5.85 -5.03
C ARG A 35 1.17 5.25 -4.92
N PHE A 36 0.69 4.75 -6.05
CA PHE A 36 -0.48 3.86 -6.05
C PHE A 36 -0.09 2.47 -5.57
N ILE A 37 -1.03 1.76 -4.96
CA ILE A 37 -0.97 0.32 -4.68
C ILE A 37 -2.07 -0.34 -5.52
N PHE A 38 -1.68 -1.21 -6.45
CA PHE A 38 -2.57 -1.79 -7.45
C PHE A 38 -3.09 -3.16 -6.99
N ASP A 39 -4.31 -3.23 -6.48
CA ASP A 39 -5.02 -4.50 -6.27
C ASP A 39 -5.88 -4.77 -7.51
N THR A 40 -5.35 -5.61 -8.40
CA THR A 40 -5.95 -5.97 -9.70
C THR A 40 -5.83 -7.47 -9.93
N SER A 41 -6.52 -8.02 -10.93
CA SER A 41 -6.41 -9.45 -11.24
C SER A 41 -5.00 -9.81 -11.76
N ASP A 42 -4.37 -8.91 -12.50
CA ASP A 42 -2.98 -9.07 -12.96
C ASP A 42 -1.99 -9.22 -11.79
N VAL A 43 -2.18 -8.43 -10.73
CA VAL A 43 -1.31 -8.48 -9.56
C VAL A 43 -1.49 -9.78 -8.78
N ARG A 44 -2.71 -10.30 -8.70
CA ARG A 44 -3.01 -11.60 -8.08
C ARG A 44 -2.35 -12.76 -8.83
N ASN A 45 -2.25 -12.64 -10.15
CA ASN A 45 -1.65 -13.65 -11.04
C ASN A 45 -0.22 -13.28 -11.48
N CYS A 46 0.46 -12.39 -10.76
CA CYS A 46 1.74 -11.84 -11.18
C CYS A 46 2.84 -12.92 -11.25
N LYS A 47 3.44 -13.07 -12.44
CA LYS A 47 4.58 -13.96 -12.71
C LYS A 47 5.90 -13.22 -12.95
N ASN A 48 5.97 -11.94 -12.55
CA ASN A 48 7.13 -11.07 -12.76
C ASN A 48 7.51 -10.76 -14.22
N ASP A 49 6.70 -11.18 -15.19
CA ASP A 49 6.84 -10.80 -16.61
C ASP A 49 6.23 -9.42 -16.87
N CYS A 50 6.92 -8.38 -16.38
CA CYS A 50 6.44 -7.00 -16.50
C CYS A 50 6.23 -6.52 -17.96
N PRO A 51 7.11 -6.83 -18.94
CA PRO A 51 6.91 -6.39 -20.32
C PRO A 51 5.58 -6.82 -20.94
N ASN A 52 5.05 -7.98 -20.56
CA ASN A 52 3.79 -8.52 -21.08
C ASN A 52 2.59 -8.33 -20.13
N CYS A 53 2.79 -7.68 -18.98
CA CYS A 53 1.72 -7.45 -18.01
C CYS A 53 0.83 -6.27 -18.46
N PRO A 54 -0.48 -6.45 -18.66
CA PRO A 54 -1.38 -5.39 -19.13
C PRO A 54 -1.37 -4.15 -18.23
N LEU A 55 -1.47 -4.35 -16.91
CA LEU A 55 -1.33 -3.27 -15.93
C LEU A 55 0.00 -2.50 -16.13
N TYR A 56 1.13 -3.22 -16.21
CA TYR A 56 2.44 -2.58 -16.36
C TYR A 56 2.52 -1.70 -17.61
N VAL A 57 2.09 -2.25 -18.74
CA VAL A 57 2.07 -1.56 -20.04
C VAL A 57 1.16 -0.34 -20.00
N SER A 58 -0.04 -0.42 -19.43
CA SER A 58 -0.97 0.70 -19.37
C SER A 58 -0.46 1.86 -18.51
N ILE A 59 0.10 1.59 -17.33
CA ILE A 59 0.67 2.67 -16.49
C ILE A 59 1.89 3.33 -17.14
N LYS A 60 2.76 2.54 -17.80
CA LYS A 60 3.89 3.07 -18.57
C LYS A 60 3.41 4.01 -19.68
N LYS A 61 2.35 3.66 -20.38
CA LYS A 61 1.72 4.49 -21.43
C LYS A 61 1.03 5.73 -20.88
N SER A 62 0.40 5.63 -19.70
CA SER A 62 -0.31 6.76 -19.08
C SER A 62 0.61 7.85 -18.53
N GLN A 63 1.93 7.60 -18.51
CA GLN A 63 2.95 8.52 -17.96
C GLN A 63 2.61 9.01 -16.55
N SER A 64 2.00 8.15 -15.72
CA SER A 64 1.61 8.54 -14.37
C SER A 64 2.82 8.94 -13.53
N LYS A 65 2.69 10.05 -12.80
CA LYS A 65 3.69 10.55 -11.85
C LYS A 65 3.85 9.63 -10.65
N PHE A 66 2.81 8.86 -10.32
CA PHE A 66 2.77 7.93 -9.20
C PHE A 66 2.92 6.46 -9.67
N GLY A 67 3.67 6.26 -10.76
CA GLY A 67 3.83 4.99 -11.46
C GLY A 67 4.59 3.90 -10.67
N PHE A 68 5.18 2.95 -11.40
CA PHE A 68 5.85 1.80 -10.78
C PHE A 68 7.18 2.15 -10.13
N ILE A 69 7.38 1.63 -8.92
CA ILE A 69 8.66 1.68 -8.22
C ILE A 69 9.30 0.29 -8.28
N LYS A 70 10.50 0.21 -8.85
CA LYS A 70 11.26 -1.04 -8.93
C LYS A 70 11.64 -1.51 -7.52
N ALA A 71 11.33 -2.75 -7.19
CA ALA A 71 11.68 -3.34 -5.90
C ALA A 71 13.17 -3.71 -5.86
N THR A 72 13.85 -3.29 -4.79
CA THR A 72 15.21 -3.77 -4.46
C THR A 72 15.17 -5.18 -3.87
N GLN A 73 16.33 -5.82 -3.69
CA GLN A 73 16.40 -7.11 -3.02
C GLN A 73 15.90 -7.05 -1.58
N GLU A 74 16.17 -5.96 -0.87
CA GLU A 74 15.67 -5.78 0.50
C GLU A 74 14.15 -5.59 0.52
N ASP A 75 13.60 -4.85 -0.45
CA ASP A 75 12.15 -4.71 -0.58
C ASP A 75 11.47 -6.05 -0.80
N LYS A 76 12.06 -6.95 -1.60
CA LYS A 76 11.48 -8.27 -1.86
C LYS A 76 11.42 -9.14 -0.62
N LYS A 77 12.38 -8.99 0.32
CA LYS A 77 12.35 -9.70 1.61
C LYS A 77 11.17 -9.26 2.49
N ILE A 78 10.76 -8.00 2.40
CA ILE A 78 9.71 -7.41 3.25
C ILE A 78 8.35 -7.49 2.57
N PHE A 79 8.29 -7.15 1.28
CA PHE A 79 7.04 -6.98 0.53
C PHE A 79 6.69 -8.17 -0.36
N GLY A 80 7.58 -9.16 -0.49
CA GLY A 80 7.39 -10.32 -1.36
C GLY A 80 7.97 -10.15 -2.77
N PRO A 81 7.90 -11.20 -3.61
CA PRO A 81 8.82 -11.40 -4.73
C PRO A 81 8.58 -10.53 -5.96
N GLN A 82 7.49 -9.75 -6.01
CA GLN A 82 7.14 -8.95 -7.19
C GLN A 82 8.24 -7.92 -7.53
N ASN A 83 8.50 -7.75 -8.83
CA ASN A 83 9.52 -6.81 -9.35
C ASN A 83 9.18 -5.34 -9.15
N GLN A 84 7.89 -5.00 -8.97
CA GLN A 84 7.43 -3.66 -8.66
C GLN A 84 6.86 -3.63 -7.24
N LEU A 85 7.30 -2.65 -6.43
CA LEU A 85 6.94 -2.52 -5.03
C LEU A 85 5.43 -2.34 -4.83
N ASN A 86 4.79 -1.64 -5.76
CA ASN A 86 3.37 -1.32 -5.74
C ASN A 86 2.45 -2.35 -6.40
N CYS A 87 2.97 -3.41 -7.01
CA CYS A 87 2.17 -4.54 -7.48
C CYS A 87 1.84 -5.48 -6.31
N LYS A 88 0.90 -5.07 -5.45
CA LYS A 88 0.44 -5.83 -4.29
C LYS A 88 -1.07 -5.74 -4.17
N THR A 89 -1.71 -6.88 -3.88
CA THR A 89 -3.07 -6.86 -3.35
C THR A 89 -3.10 -6.12 -2.02
N LEU A 90 -4.26 -5.59 -1.62
CA LEU A 90 -4.39 -4.95 -0.30
C LEU A 90 -4.06 -5.91 0.83
N ALA A 91 -4.39 -7.20 0.68
CA ALA A 91 -4.07 -8.22 1.69
C ALA A 91 -2.55 -8.43 1.84
N GLN A 92 -1.83 -8.56 0.71
CA GLN A 92 -0.37 -8.63 0.72
C GLN A 92 0.22 -7.37 1.34
N TYR A 93 -0.26 -6.20 0.94
CA TYR A 93 0.26 -4.93 1.42
C TYR A 93 0.03 -4.72 2.92
N SER A 94 -1.15 -5.10 3.43
CA SER A 94 -1.45 -5.16 4.86
C SER A 94 -0.49 -6.08 5.63
N GLN A 95 -0.16 -7.23 5.04
CA GLN A 95 0.81 -8.15 5.65
C GLN A 95 2.21 -7.56 5.70
N CYS A 96 2.61 -6.78 4.69
CA CYS A 96 3.92 -6.12 4.66
C CYS A 96 4.05 -5.14 5.84
N TYR A 97 3.05 -4.28 6.05
CA TYR A 97 3.01 -3.38 7.21
C TYR A 97 3.03 -4.14 8.53
N THR A 98 2.25 -5.21 8.64
CA THR A 98 2.21 -6.04 9.85
C THR A 98 3.58 -6.63 10.16
N ASN A 99 4.26 -7.18 9.15
CA ASN A 99 5.60 -7.74 9.28
C ASN A 99 6.62 -6.66 9.65
N PHE A 100 6.53 -5.48 9.04
CA PHE A 100 7.44 -4.38 9.34
C PHE A 100 7.31 -3.93 10.81
N ILE A 101 6.08 -3.69 11.27
CA ILE A 101 5.79 -3.32 12.67
C ILE A 101 6.34 -4.36 13.65
N THR A 102 6.16 -5.65 13.34
CA THR A 102 6.50 -6.72 14.28
C THR A 102 7.99 -7.06 14.30
N THR A 103 8.68 -6.92 13.16
CA THR A 103 10.07 -7.44 13.00
C THR A 103 11.14 -6.37 12.84
N LYS A 104 10.81 -5.17 12.34
CA LYS A 104 11.81 -4.15 11.98
C LYS A 104 11.84 -2.95 12.92
N ILE A 105 10.75 -2.65 13.60
CA ILE A 105 10.65 -1.50 14.51
C ILE A 105 11.38 -1.79 15.82
N ASN A 106 12.34 -0.96 16.17
CA ASN A 106 13.18 -1.07 17.37
C ASN A 106 12.96 0.07 18.37
N SER A 107 12.28 1.15 17.98
CA SER A 107 11.99 2.30 18.84
C SER A 107 10.52 2.75 18.83
N TYR A 108 10.14 3.49 19.88
CA TYR A 108 8.82 4.13 19.95
C TYR A 108 8.60 5.13 18.82
N GLN A 109 9.65 5.87 18.44
CA GLN A 109 9.57 6.87 17.38
C GLN A 109 9.34 6.23 16.00
N GLU A 110 10.06 5.14 15.70
CA GLU A 110 9.81 4.35 14.49
C GLU A 110 8.39 3.77 14.46
N MET A 111 7.87 3.29 15.61
CA MET A 111 6.47 2.85 15.72
C MET A 111 5.50 3.98 15.35
N LYS A 112 5.73 5.18 15.88
CA LYS A 112 4.88 6.35 15.63
C LYS A 112 4.91 6.77 14.16
N GLU A 113 6.08 6.77 13.55
CA GLU A 113 6.26 7.10 12.13
C GLU A 113 5.54 6.08 11.24
N GLU A 114 5.71 4.79 11.50
CA GLU A 114 5.06 3.74 10.72
C GLU A 114 3.53 3.80 10.85
N LEU A 115 3.01 4.05 12.06
CA LEU A 115 1.57 4.24 12.29
C LEU A 115 1.03 5.48 11.58
N THR A 116 1.81 6.53 11.47
CA THR A 116 1.44 7.73 10.69
C THR A 116 1.29 7.38 9.20
N LEU A 117 2.14 6.50 8.66
CA LEU A 117 2.05 6.04 7.27
C LEU A 117 0.81 5.15 7.07
N ILE A 118 0.55 4.22 7.98
CA ILE A 118 -0.63 3.33 7.93
C ILE A 118 -1.92 4.13 8.02
N THR A 119 -2.04 5.03 9.00
CA THR A 119 -3.22 5.88 9.16
C THR A 119 -3.39 6.87 8.01
N GLY A 120 -2.28 7.25 7.37
CA GLY A 120 -2.24 8.08 6.16
C GLY A 120 -2.71 7.38 4.89
N PHE A 121 -2.70 6.04 4.82
CA PHE A 121 -3.14 5.27 3.66
C PHE A 121 -4.55 5.68 3.19
N LYS A 122 -4.74 5.79 1.88
CA LYS A 122 -6.03 6.09 1.26
C LYS A 122 -6.40 5.05 0.23
N VAL A 123 -7.68 4.70 0.17
CA VAL A 123 -8.24 3.99 -0.99
C VAL A 123 -8.84 5.04 -1.91
N LEU A 124 -8.28 5.19 -3.11
CA LEU A 124 -8.72 6.22 -4.07
C LEU A 124 -9.77 5.70 -5.05
N TYR A 125 -9.89 4.38 -5.19
CA TYR A 125 -10.89 3.74 -6.01
C TYR A 125 -11.17 2.32 -5.53
N SER A 126 -12.44 1.93 -5.56
CA SER A 126 -12.90 0.57 -5.44
C SER A 126 -13.96 0.29 -6.50
N LYS A 127 -13.86 -0.86 -7.17
CA LYS A 127 -14.86 -1.29 -8.17
C LYS A 127 -16.28 -1.35 -7.59
N ASN A 128 -16.40 -1.61 -6.28
CA ASN A 128 -17.68 -1.74 -5.60
C ASN A 128 -18.09 -0.46 -4.84
N GLY A 129 -17.35 0.65 -4.97
CA GLY A 129 -17.67 1.91 -4.29
C GLY A 129 -17.57 1.86 -2.75
N GLN A 130 -16.71 0.99 -2.20
CA GLN A 130 -16.54 0.78 -0.76
C GLN A 130 -15.21 1.33 -0.22
N GLU A 131 -14.68 2.40 -0.81
CA GLU A 131 -13.35 2.95 -0.50
C GLU A 131 -13.15 3.19 1.00
N SER A 132 -14.09 3.88 1.65
CA SER A 132 -14.03 4.20 3.08
C SER A 132 -14.03 2.97 3.98
N LYS A 133 -14.80 1.94 3.62
CA LYS A 133 -14.87 0.69 4.38
C LYS A 133 -13.56 -0.09 4.21
N ILE A 134 -13.08 -0.25 2.98
CA ILE A 134 -11.82 -0.94 2.68
C ILE A 134 -10.64 -0.23 3.37
N GLU A 135 -10.61 1.10 3.36
CA GLU A 135 -9.59 1.90 4.05
C GLU A 135 -9.61 1.62 5.57
N THR A 136 -10.80 1.63 6.17
CA THR A 136 -10.98 1.33 7.61
C THR A 136 -10.53 -0.09 7.93
N ASP A 137 -11.00 -1.08 7.18
CA ASP A 137 -10.70 -2.49 7.39
C ASP A 137 -9.20 -2.78 7.20
N PHE A 138 -8.57 -2.16 6.19
CA PHE A 138 -7.13 -2.26 5.95
C PHE A 138 -6.33 -1.75 7.16
N LYS A 139 -6.64 -0.53 7.63
CA LYS A 139 -5.94 0.10 8.75
C LYS A 139 -6.12 -0.70 10.03
N GLN A 140 -7.37 -0.97 10.42
CA GLN A 140 -7.67 -1.70 11.64
C GLN A 140 -7.13 -3.14 11.59
N GLY A 141 -7.17 -3.77 10.41
CA GLY A 141 -6.65 -5.11 10.19
C GLY A 141 -5.15 -5.21 10.50
N ILE A 142 -4.35 -4.23 10.06
CA ILE A 142 -2.90 -4.17 10.37
C ILE A 142 -2.69 -4.07 11.88
N ILE A 143 -3.36 -3.11 12.53
CA ILE A 143 -3.20 -2.86 13.97
C ILE A 143 -3.58 -4.11 14.78
N ARG A 144 -4.75 -4.70 14.52
CA ARG A 144 -5.22 -5.91 15.22
C ARG A 144 -4.29 -7.09 15.03
N LYS A 145 -3.72 -7.27 13.83
CA LYS A 145 -2.74 -8.35 13.58
C LYS A 145 -1.44 -8.09 14.32
N ALA A 146 -0.92 -6.86 14.30
CA ALA A 146 0.30 -6.49 15.01
C ALA A 146 0.15 -6.67 16.52
N GLU A 147 -0.96 -6.21 17.13
CA GLU A 147 -1.25 -6.34 18.57
C GLU A 147 -1.12 -7.80 19.07
N LYS A 148 -1.53 -8.78 18.26
CA LYS A 148 -1.48 -10.21 18.59
C LYS A 148 -0.07 -10.79 18.57
N ILE A 149 0.85 -10.19 17.81
CA ILE A 149 2.20 -10.74 17.56
C ILE A 149 3.25 -10.02 18.40
N LEU A 150 3.09 -8.71 18.61
CA LEU A 150 4.06 -7.89 19.33
C LEU A 150 4.28 -8.37 20.77
N ASP A 151 5.53 -8.24 21.23
CA ASP A 151 5.87 -8.37 22.66
C ASP A 151 5.17 -7.27 23.51
N ASN A 152 5.20 -7.44 24.84
CA ASN A 152 4.51 -6.54 25.75
C ASN A 152 4.99 -5.08 25.64
N LYS A 153 6.29 -4.85 25.36
CA LYS A 153 6.87 -3.51 25.28
C LYS A 153 6.38 -2.78 24.03
N LYS A 154 6.51 -3.40 22.86
CA LYS A 154 6.05 -2.82 21.59
C LYS A 154 4.52 -2.73 21.53
N ARG A 155 3.80 -3.67 22.13
CA ARG A 155 2.33 -3.61 22.26
C ARG A 155 1.89 -2.39 23.08
N LYS A 156 2.60 -2.07 24.18
CA LYS A 156 2.32 -0.86 24.96
C LYS A 156 2.51 0.41 24.12
N TRP A 157 3.61 0.51 23.37
CA TRP A 157 3.84 1.62 22.45
C TRP A 157 2.71 1.80 21.45
N LEU A 158 2.29 0.71 20.81
CA LEU A 158 1.20 0.71 19.83
C LEU A 158 -0.12 1.24 20.42
N GLN A 159 -0.48 0.83 21.64
CA GLN A 159 -1.69 1.32 22.32
C GLN A 159 -1.60 2.81 22.69
N GLU A 160 -0.46 3.25 23.22
CA GLU A 160 -0.26 4.65 23.61
C GLU A 160 -0.36 5.60 22.42
N ILE A 161 0.19 5.21 21.26
CA ILE A 161 0.15 6.03 20.04
C ILE A 161 -1.26 6.09 19.47
N LYS A 162 -2.00 4.97 19.51
CA LYS A 162 -3.37 4.88 18.98
C LYS A 162 -4.39 5.70 19.77
N ASN A 163 -4.16 5.90 21.06
CA ASN A 163 -5.07 6.62 21.97
C ASN A 163 -4.79 8.13 22.05
N ARG A 164 -3.85 8.65 21.26
CA ARG A 164 -3.53 10.08 21.15
C ARG A 164 -4.01 10.64 19.81
#